data_AF-A0A938S6V5-F1
#
_entry.id   AF-A0A938S6V5-F1
#
_cell.length_a   1.000
_cell.length_b   1.000
_cell.length_c   1.000
_cell.angle_alpha   90.00
_cell.angle_beta   90.00
_cell.angle_gamma   90.00
#
_symmetry.space_group_name_H-M   'P 1'
#
loop_
_entity.id
_entity.type
_entity.pdbx_description
1 polymer ?
#
loop_
_entity_poly.entity_id
_entity_poly.type
_entity_poly.pdbx_seq_one_letter_code
_entity_poly.pdbx_strand_id
1 'polypeptide(L)'
;MISADTQNVMPPATPETEERGGCSVQRIVGPPPRKVHTLKIWPQYLDPIGRLEKTFEVRKSDRDFRVGDILHLREWFPDRDEWGARNITCFVTYIMHGPVFGIEDGYCVMGIAMPRNHRNHSWPNERRDHGER
;
A
#
# COMPACT_ATOMS: atom_id res chain seq x y z
N MET A 1 -8.36 44.06 5.18
CA MET A 1 -8.45 43.61 3.78
C MET A 1 -7.26 42.71 3.49
N ILE A 2 -7.51 41.40 3.41
CA ILE A 2 -6.97 40.36 2.51
C ILE A 2 -7.50 39.03 3.10
N SER A 3 -8.75 38.72 2.79
CA SER A 3 -9.13 37.70 1.80
C SER A 3 -8.86 36.29 2.34
N ALA A 4 -9.93 35.70 2.88
CA ALA A 4 -10.03 34.27 3.08
C ALA A 4 -10.11 33.61 1.71
N ASP A 5 -9.31 32.59 1.45
CA ASP A 5 -9.55 31.73 0.29
C ASP A 5 -9.17 30.27 0.56
N THR A 6 -10.26 29.48 0.57
CA THR A 6 -10.41 28.13 0.05
C THR A 6 -9.62 26.99 0.71
N GLN A 7 -10.28 26.39 1.70
CA GLN A 7 -10.14 24.96 2.01
C GLN A 7 -10.28 24.17 0.70
N ASN A 8 -9.23 23.41 0.35
CA ASN A 8 -9.24 22.50 -0.80
C ASN A 8 -10.10 21.27 -0.42
N VAL A 9 -11.41 21.42 -0.48
CA VAL A 9 -12.36 20.32 -0.29
C VAL A 9 -12.37 19.53 -1.60
N MET A 10 -11.90 18.28 -1.55
CA MET A 10 -12.04 17.34 -2.67
C MET A 10 -13.52 17.27 -3.09
N PRO A 11 -13.87 17.43 -4.38
CA PRO A 11 -15.23 17.22 -4.82
C PRO A 11 -15.60 15.73 -4.64
N PRO A 12 -16.83 15.41 -4.20
CA PRO A 12 -17.31 14.03 -4.20
C PRO A 12 -17.37 13.53 -5.65
N ALA A 13 -16.89 12.30 -5.88
CA ALA A 13 -16.99 11.63 -7.16
C ALA A 13 -18.47 11.55 -7.59
N THR A 14 -18.85 12.32 -8.61
CA THR A 14 -20.16 12.18 -9.26
C THR A 14 -20.14 10.92 -10.11
N PRO A 15 -21.11 10.00 -9.96
CA PRO A 15 -21.22 8.88 -10.88
C PRO A 15 -21.74 9.41 -12.23
N GLU A 16 -20.95 9.26 -13.28
CA GLU A 16 -21.39 9.49 -14.65
C GLU A 16 -22.54 8.51 -14.94
N THR A 17 -23.72 9.05 -15.21
CA THR A 17 -24.93 8.28 -15.47
C THR A 17 -25.10 8.14 -16.98
N GLU A 18 -24.68 7.01 -17.52
CA GLU A 18 -25.01 6.63 -18.91
C GLU A 18 -26.07 5.52 -18.88
N GLU A 19 -27.35 5.92 -18.90
CA GLU A 19 -28.46 4.98 -19.05
C GLU A 19 -28.69 4.65 -20.51
N ARG A 20 -28.21 3.49 -20.96
CA ARG A 20 -28.81 2.75 -22.08
C ARG A 20 -28.85 1.25 -21.79
N GLY A 21 -30.04 0.80 -21.41
CA GLY A 21 -30.59 -0.53 -21.68
C GLY A 21 -29.66 -1.75 -21.58
N GLY A 22 -29.69 -2.41 -20.42
CA GLY A 22 -29.16 -3.76 -20.25
C GLY A 22 -29.06 -4.09 -18.78
N CYS A 23 -29.60 -5.24 -18.37
CA CYS A 23 -29.55 -5.78 -17.02
C CYS A 23 -28.12 -5.66 -16.43
N SER A 24 -27.90 -4.66 -15.58
CA SER A 24 -26.60 -4.43 -14.94
C SER A 24 -26.50 -5.35 -13.73
N VAL A 25 -26.02 -6.57 -13.95
CA VAL A 25 -25.47 -7.37 -12.85
C VAL A 25 -24.26 -6.58 -12.36
N GLN A 26 -24.41 -5.82 -11.27
CA GLN A 26 -23.29 -5.20 -10.59
C GLN A 26 -22.37 -6.35 -10.15
N ARG A 27 -21.31 -6.57 -10.92
CA ARG A 27 -20.27 -7.53 -10.55
C ARG A 27 -19.73 -7.04 -9.22
N ILE A 28 -19.98 -7.78 -8.14
CA ILE A 28 -19.29 -7.55 -6.88
C ILE A 28 -17.82 -7.89 -7.17
N VAL A 29 -17.06 -6.89 -7.61
CA VAL A 29 -15.61 -7.01 -7.71
C VAL A 29 -15.14 -7.03 -6.27
N GLY A 30 -14.83 -8.22 -5.76
CA GLY A 30 -14.19 -8.36 -4.46
C GLY A 30 -12.93 -7.49 -4.38
N PRO A 31 -12.44 -7.18 -3.17
CA PRO A 31 -11.23 -6.39 -3.04
C PRO A 31 -10.12 -7.00 -3.92
N PRO A 32 -9.34 -6.16 -4.63
CA PRO A 32 -8.32 -6.65 -5.53
C PRO A 32 -7.38 -7.62 -4.80
N PRO A 33 -6.92 -8.69 -5.46
CA PRO A 33 -6.03 -9.66 -4.82
C PRO A 33 -4.76 -8.96 -4.35
N ARG A 34 -4.34 -9.26 -3.11
CA ARG A 34 -3.08 -8.74 -2.54
C ARG A 34 -1.91 -9.20 -3.40
N LYS A 35 -1.12 -8.26 -3.92
CA LYS A 35 0.05 -8.58 -4.74
C LYS A 35 1.28 -8.75 -3.86
N VAL A 36 2.14 -9.70 -4.22
CA VAL A 36 3.45 -9.89 -3.57
C VAL A 36 4.51 -9.20 -4.39
N HIS A 37 5.25 -8.29 -3.76
CA HIS A 37 6.37 -7.56 -4.36
C HIS A 37 7.68 -8.01 -3.71
N THR A 38 8.55 -8.68 -4.47
CA THR A 38 9.90 -8.99 -4.01
C THR A 38 10.83 -7.80 -4.27
N LEU A 39 11.41 -7.26 -3.19
CA LEU A 39 12.18 -6.03 -3.23
C LEU A 39 13.56 -6.23 -2.59
N LYS A 40 14.60 -5.66 -3.20
CA LYS A 40 15.94 -5.56 -2.60
C LYS A 40 15.91 -4.57 -1.45
N ILE A 41 16.59 -4.85 -0.34
CA ILE A 41 16.81 -3.90 0.75
C ILE A 41 18.23 -4.02 1.27
N TRP A 42 18.84 -2.89 1.63
CA TRP A 42 20.19 -2.91 2.20
C TRP A 42 20.17 -3.39 3.66
N PRO A 43 21.23 -4.09 4.11
CA PRO A 43 21.35 -4.63 5.46
C PRO A 43 21.02 -3.60 6.56
N GLN A 44 21.53 -2.37 6.42
CA GLN A 44 21.36 -1.28 7.39
C GLN A 44 19.91 -0.85 7.62
N TYR A 45 19.02 -1.10 6.66
CA TYR A 45 17.59 -0.79 6.79
C TYR A 45 16.77 -2.02 7.18
N LEU A 46 17.29 -3.22 6.92
CA LEU A 46 16.60 -4.48 7.26
C LEU A 46 16.52 -4.66 8.78
N ASP A 47 17.59 -4.37 9.52
CA ASP A 47 17.64 -4.53 10.98
C ASP A 47 16.62 -3.66 11.73
N PRO A 48 16.53 -2.33 11.47
CA PRO A 48 15.49 -1.48 12.05
C PRO A 48 14.06 -1.91 11.70
N ILE A 49 13.82 -2.45 10.49
CA ILE A 49 12.50 -3.00 10.13
C ILE A 49 12.20 -4.26 10.96
N GLY A 50 13.17 -5.17 11.10
CA GLY A 50 13.04 -6.38 11.90
C GLY A 50 12.76 -6.10 13.38
N ARG A 51 13.26 -4.96 13.88
CA ARG A 51 13.02 -4.44 15.25
C ARG A 51 11.77 -3.56 15.39
N LEU A 52 11.04 -3.31 14.30
CA LEU A 52 9.87 -2.41 14.24
C LEU A 52 10.17 -0.94 14.53
N GLU A 53 11.43 -0.52 14.49
CA GLU A 53 11.85 0.88 14.63
C GLU A 53 11.59 1.65 13.33
N LYS A 54 11.79 0.98 12.18
CA LYS A 54 11.47 1.52 10.85
C LYS A 54 10.19 0.88 10.33
N THR A 55 9.10 1.64 10.36
CA THR A 55 7.76 1.20 9.95
C THR A 55 7.32 1.74 8.60
N PHE A 56 8.28 2.19 7.77
CA PHE A 56 8.01 2.72 6.44
C PHE A 56 9.10 2.33 5.43
N GLU A 57 8.73 2.30 4.15
CA GLU A 57 9.61 2.03 3.01
C GLU A 57 9.40 3.09 1.92
N VAL A 58 10.48 3.57 1.29
CA VAL A 58 10.41 4.60 0.24
C VAL A 58 10.82 3.98 -1.09
N ARG A 59 10.02 4.20 -2.14
CA ARG A 59 10.27 3.65 -3.48
C ARG A 59 9.83 4.59 -4.57
N LYS A 60 10.39 4.37 -5.76
CA LYS A 60 9.78 4.83 -7.01
C LYS A 60 8.44 4.09 -7.18
N SER A 61 7.40 4.82 -7.55
CA SER A 61 6.03 4.30 -7.73
C SER A 61 5.86 3.68 -9.13
N ASP A 62 6.67 2.66 -9.45
CA ASP A 62 6.72 2.03 -10.78
C ASP A 62 5.92 0.71 -10.87
N ARG A 63 5.45 0.18 -9.73
CA ARG A 63 4.88 -1.17 -9.62
C ARG A 63 3.41 -1.22 -9.23
N ASP A 64 2.76 -0.05 -9.16
CA ASP A 64 1.40 0.13 -8.64
C ASP A 64 1.24 -0.55 -7.27
N PHE A 65 2.00 -0.06 -6.28
CA PHE A 65 1.87 -0.53 -4.91
C PHE A 65 0.50 -0.14 -4.37
N ARG A 66 -0.17 -1.07 -3.68
CA ARG A 66 -1.49 -0.83 -3.08
C ARG A 66 -1.49 -1.18 -1.60
N VAL A 67 -2.35 -0.49 -0.86
CA VAL A 67 -2.61 -0.85 0.53
C VAL A 67 -3.14 -2.28 0.58
N GLY A 68 -2.59 -3.10 1.48
CA GLY A 68 -2.88 -4.53 1.61
C GLY A 68 -1.88 -5.44 0.90
N ASP A 69 -1.03 -4.92 0.01
CA ASP A 69 0.02 -5.68 -0.67
C ASP A 69 1.06 -6.22 0.32
N ILE A 70 1.77 -7.25 -0.12
CA ILE A 70 2.84 -7.91 0.63
C ILE A 70 4.18 -7.49 0.04
N LEU A 71 5.08 -6.96 0.88
CA LEU A 71 6.46 -6.70 0.52
C LEU A 71 7.33 -7.81 1.08
N HIS A 72 8.01 -8.54 0.20
CA HIS A 72 9.05 -9.50 0.53
C HIS A 72 10.41 -8.86 0.33
N LEU A 73 10.95 -8.28 1.41
CA LEU A 73 12.20 -7.56 1.45
C LEU A 73 13.36 -8.55 1.60
N ARG A 74 14.25 -8.60 0.60
CA ARG A 74 15.41 -9.48 0.57
C ARG A 74 16.69 -8.68 0.70
N GLU A 75 17.54 -9.10 1.62
CA GLU A 75 18.83 -8.47 1.84
C GLU A 75 19.69 -8.47 0.58
N TRP A 76 20.27 -7.31 0.28
CA TRP A 76 21.08 -7.10 -0.92
C TRP A 76 22.30 -6.25 -0.59
N PHE A 77 23.49 -6.74 -0.95
CA PHE A 77 24.78 -6.07 -0.77
C PHE A 77 25.22 -5.42 -2.10
N PRO A 78 25.00 -4.10 -2.30
CA PRO A 78 25.31 -3.44 -3.57
C PRO A 78 26.81 -3.35 -3.85
N ASP A 79 27.65 -3.43 -2.82
CA ASP A 79 29.11 -3.43 -2.92
C ASP A 79 29.67 -4.73 -3.54
N ARG A 80 28.95 -5.84 -3.37
CA ARG A 80 29.37 -7.17 -3.84
C ARG A 80 28.49 -7.74 -4.96
N ASP A 81 27.38 -7.06 -5.29
CA ASP A 81 26.35 -7.55 -6.20
C ASP A 81 25.77 -8.92 -5.77
N GLU A 82 25.63 -9.12 -4.46
CA GLU A 82 25.24 -10.40 -3.86
C GLU A 82 23.98 -10.30 -3.00
N TRP A 83 23.22 -11.40 -2.97
CA TRP A 83 22.09 -11.56 -2.06
C TRP A 83 22.57 -11.99 -0.68
N GLY A 84 22.03 -11.35 0.36
CA GLY A 84 22.19 -11.82 1.72
C GLY A 84 21.26 -12.98 2.06
N ALA A 85 21.48 -13.57 3.24
CA ALA A 85 20.66 -14.68 3.75
C ALA A 85 19.34 -14.19 4.38
N ARG A 86 19.27 -12.91 4.79
CA ARG A 86 18.14 -12.39 5.55
C ARG A 86 17.03 -11.89 4.64
N ASN A 87 15.79 -12.06 5.10
CA ASN A 87 14.61 -11.52 4.44
C ASN A 87 13.51 -11.22 5.46
N ILE A 88 12.64 -10.27 5.12
CA ILE A 88 11.50 -9.86 5.94
C ILE A 88 10.26 -9.77 5.04
N THR A 89 9.14 -10.32 5.51
CA THR A 89 7.83 -10.14 4.87
C THR A 89 6.97 -9.20 5.69
N CYS A 90 6.46 -8.15 5.07
CA CYS A 90 5.58 -7.15 5.70
C CYS A 90 4.42 -6.77 4.76
N PHE A 91 3.43 -6.06 5.30
CA PHE A 91 2.26 -5.58 4.56
C PHE A 91 2.30 -4.08 4.39
N VAL A 92 1.85 -3.60 3.24
CA VAL A 92 1.62 -2.17 3.03
C VAL A 92 0.33 -1.75 3.75
N THR A 93 0.44 -0.83 4.70
CA THR A 93 -0.70 -0.32 5.48
C THR A 93 -1.14 1.07 5.03
N TYR A 94 -0.26 1.83 4.41
CA TYR A 94 -0.52 3.19 3.95
C TYR A 94 0.40 3.54 2.79
N ILE A 95 -0.02 4.42 1.89
CA ILE A 95 0.81 4.94 0.79
C ILE A 95 0.60 6.45 0.66
N MET A 96 1.71 7.18 0.60
CA MET A 96 1.76 8.59 0.26
C MET A 96 2.56 8.76 -1.03
N HIS A 97 1.93 9.29 -2.07
CA HIS A 97 2.59 9.60 -3.35
C HIS A 97 3.11 11.04 -3.32
N GLY A 98 4.30 11.27 -3.88
CA GLY A 98 4.78 12.62 -4.18
C GLY A 98 3.97 13.27 -5.33
N PRO A 99 4.19 14.57 -5.62
CA PRO A 99 5.19 15.47 -5.02
C PRO A 99 4.65 16.28 -3.82
N VAL A 100 4.74 15.74 -2.61
CA VAL A 100 4.27 16.39 -1.37
C VAL A 100 5.27 16.19 -0.24
N PHE A 101 5.37 17.16 0.68
CA PHE A 101 6.21 17.08 1.88
C PHE A 101 7.68 16.69 1.64
N GLY A 102 8.26 17.09 0.51
CA GLY A 102 9.64 16.76 0.14
C GLY A 102 9.83 15.38 -0.48
N ILE A 103 8.75 14.65 -0.77
CA ILE A 103 8.76 13.45 -1.62
C ILE A 103 8.76 13.92 -3.07
N GLU A 104 9.72 13.43 -3.87
CA GLU A 104 9.81 13.76 -5.29
C GLU A 104 8.65 13.17 -6.10
N ASP A 105 8.36 13.77 -7.25
CA ASP A 105 7.38 13.23 -8.19
C ASP A 105 7.78 11.81 -8.64
N GLY A 106 6.80 10.92 -8.76
CA GLY A 106 7.01 9.51 -9.08
C GLY A 106 7.60 8.67 -7.95
N TYR A 107 7.79 9.21 -6.75
CA TYR A 107 8.12 8.44 -5.54
C TYR A 107 6.91 8.28 -4.61
N CYS A 108 6.96 7.24 -3.79
CA CYS A 108 5.98 6.99 -2.75
C CYS A 108 6.64 6.51 -1.45
N VAL A 109 6.02 6.88 -0.33
CA VAL A 109 6.33 6.37 1.00
C VAL A 109 5.23 5.40 1.41
N MET A 110 5.60 4.16 1.71
CA MET A 110 4.71 3.10 2.14
C MET A 110 4.85 2.90 3.64
N GLY A 111 3.75 2.99 4.39
CA GLY A 111 3.69 2.44 5.75
C GLY A 111 3.71 0.92 5.67
N ILE A 112 4.52 0.27 6.52
CA ILE A 112 4.66 -1.19 6.55
C ILE A 112 4.39 -1.75 7.95
N ALA A 113 3.77 -2.94 7.99
CA ALA A 113 3.52 -3.66 9.23
C ALA A 113 3.93 -5.14 9.13
N MET A 114 4.56 -5.65 10.18
CA MET A 114 4.92 -7.06 10.29
C MET A 114 3.69 -7.93 10.58
N PRO A 115 3.66 -9.20 10.10
CA PRO A 115 2.51 -10.10 10.26
C PRO A 115 2.04 -10.34 11.70
N ARG A 116 2.92 -10.19 12.70
CA ARG A 116 2.53 -10.30 14.11
C ARG A 116 1.62 -9.16 14.59
N ASN A 117 1.62 -8.01 13.90
CA ASN A 117 0.83 -6.84 14.27
C ASN A 117 -0.48 -6.68 13.49
N HIS A 118 -0.81 -7.60 12.59
CA HIS A 118 -1.99 -7.51 11.72
C HIS A 118 -3.26 -8.17 12.32
N ARG A 119 -3.26 -8.55 13.62
CA ARG A 119 -4.46 -9.11 14.27
C ARG A 119 -5.47 -8.08 14.77
N ASN A 120 -5.13 -6.77 14.78
CA ASN A 120 -6.01 -5.72 15.30
C ASN A 120 -6.50 -4.69 14.27
N HIS A 121 -6.20 -4.87 12.99
CA HIS A 121 -6.92 -4.14 11.94
C HIS A 121 -8.00 -5.07 11.37
N SER A 122 -9.19 -5.01 11.97
CA SER A 122 -10.42 -5.52 11.38
C SER A 122 -10.67 -4.75 10.09
N TRP A 123 -10.25 -5.32 8.97
CA TRP A 123 -10.69 -4.87 7.65
C TRP A 123 -12.21 -5.06 7.55
N PRO A 124 -13.01 -4.05 7.20
CA PRO A 124 -14.48 -4.14 7.22
C PRO A 124 -15.12 -5.02 6.15
N ASN A 125 -14.44 -6.04 5.60
CA ASN A 125 -15.10 -6.92 4.62
C ASN A 125 -14.51 -8.33 4.50
N GLU A 126 -14.50 -9.07 5.60
CA GLU A 126 -14.61 -10.54 5.55
C GLU A 126 -15.88 -10.93 6.30
N ARG A 127 -17.04 -10.60 5.73
CA ARG A 127 -18.26 -11.32 6.07
C ARG A 127 -18.04 -12.75 5.57
N ARG A 128 -17.78 -13.65 6.52
CA ARG A 128 -17.89 -15.08 6.29
C ARG A 128 -19.32 -15.35 5.86
N ASP A 129 -19.55 -15.47 4.56
CA ASP A 129 -20.78 -16.02 4.04
C ASP A 129 -20.72 -17.54 4.28
N HIS A 130 -20.95 -17.94 5.53
CA HIS A 130 -21.32 -19.31 5.83
C HIS A 130 -22.77 -19.43 5.38
N GLY A 131 -22.95 -19.92 4.14
CA GLY A 131 -24.26 -20.24 3.61
C GLY A 131 -25.01 -21.15 4.57
N GLU A 132 -26.08 -20.61 5.14
CA GLU A 132 -27.13 -21.39 5.79
C GLU A 132 -27.86 -22.20 4.72
N ARG A 133 -27.89 -23.52 4.91
CA ARG A 133 -28.92 -24.40 4.37
C ARG A 133 -29.97 -24.63 5.44
#